data_AF-A0A316NHC5-F1
#
_entry.id   AF-A0A316NHC5-F1
#
_cell.length_a   1.000
_cell.length_b   1.000
_cell.length_c   1.000
_cell.angle_alpha   90.00
_cell.angle_beta   90.00
_cell.angle_gamma   90.00
#
_symmetry.space_group_name_H-M   'P 1'
#
loop_
_entity.id
_entity.type
_entity.pdbx_description
1 polymer ?
#
loop_
_entity_poly.entity_id
_entity_poly.type
_entity_poly.pdbx_seq_one_letter_code
_entity_poly.pdbx_strand_id
1 'polypeptide(L)'
;MEHLKQLSRNTVSDEVQAQLQLLDTSQCYISVILIGILLQYGALDFQREQLLSSVFCPDAPVPGQGEPEAMRLVASLLVLSSLLGFQNQSETLNAQARAAGRQPDCVEPFLGGIIILIALVRFVRLLQAANQSGATLAAEEAILEDEDL
;
A
#
# COMPACT_ATOMS: atom_id res chain seq x y z
N MET A 1 -38.56 9.43 -30.64
CA MET A 1 -37.33 9.71 -29.86
C MET A 1 -37.12 8.79 -28.66
N GLU A 2 -38.08 7.92 -28.29
CA GLU A 2 -37.90 6.99 -27.15
C GLU A 2 -37.10 5.73 -27.51
N HIS A 3 -37.18 5.26 -28.76
CA HIS A 3 -36.38 4.11 -29.24
C HIS A 3 -34.86 4.39 -29.29
N LEU A 4 -34.44 5.65 -29.47
CA LEU A 4 -33.02 6.04 -29.43
C LEU A 4 -32.46 6.09 -28.00
N LYS A 5 -33.32 6.39 -26.99
CA LYS A 5 -32.94 6.31 -25.57
C LYS A 5 -32.91 4.87 -25.04
N GLN A 6 -33.74 3.97 -25.58
CA GLN A 6 -33.66 2.53 -25.29
C GLN A 6 -32.43 1.88 -25.91
N LEU A 7 -32.06 2.25 -27.14
CA LEU A 7 -30.80 1.80 -27.75
C LEU A 7 -29.59 2.30 -26.97
N SER A 8 -29.54 3.58 -26.61
CA SER A 8 -28.46 4.18 -25.81
C SER A 8 -28.26 3.55 -24.42
N ARG A 9 -29.30 2.92 -23.86
CA ARG A 9 -29.27 2.25 -22.54
C ARG A 9 -28.95 0.75 -22.66
N ASN A 10 -29.11 0.16 -23.84
CA ASN A 10 -28.75 -1.23 -24.16
C ASN A 10 -27.37 -1.35 -24.85
N THR A 11 -26.64 -0.25 -25.07
CA THR A 11 -25.45 -0.21 -25.97
C THR A 11 -24.09 -0.42 -25.33
N VAL A 12 -23.97 -0.49 -24.00
CA VAL A 12 -22.74 -1.05 -23.42
C VAL A 12 -23.07 -2.49 -23.11
N SER A 13 -22.61 -3.40 -23.97
CA SER A 13 -22.72 -4.84 -23.71
C SER A 13 -22.16 -5.12 -22.31
N ASP A 14 -22.84 -5.95 -21.52
CA ASP A 14 -22.44 -6.29 -20.14
C ASP A 14 -20.95 -6.67 -20.05
N GLU A 15 -20.43 -7.30 -21.10
CA GLU A 15 -19.03 -7.63 -21.29
C GLU A 15 -18.11 -6.39 -21.30
N VAL A 16 -18.48 -5.36 -22.06
CA VAL A 16 -17.72 -4.10 -22.13
C VAL A 16 -17.80 -3.35 -20.80
N GLN A 17 -18.94 -3.43 -20.10
CA GLN A 17 -19.09 -2.82 -18.78
C GLN A 17 -18.23 -3.54 -17.72
N ALA A 18 -18.17 -4.87 -17.76
CA ALA A 18 -17.30 -5.66 -16.90
C ALA A 18 -15.82 -5.36 -17.15
N GLN A 19 -15.41 -5.23 -18.42
CA GLN A 19 -14.04 -4.87 -18.78
C GLN A 19 -13.67 -3.44 -18.34
N LEU A 20 -14.60 -2.48 -18.44
CA LEU A 20 -14.39 -1.13 -17.91
C LEU A 20 -14.21 -1.15 -16.39
N GLN A 21 -15.04 -1.90 -15.66
CA GLN A 21 -14.91 -2.01 -14.20
C GLN A 21 -13.58 -2.62 -13.77
N LEU A 22 -13.08 -3.62 -14.50
CA LEU A 22 -11.75 -4.19 -14.25
C LEU A 22 -10.65 -3.15 -14.45
N LEU A 23 -10.78 -2.30 -15.48
CA LEU A 23 -9.82 -1.25 -15.76
C LEU A 23 -9.85 -0.14 -14.70
N ASP A 24 -11.04 0.32 -14.29
CA ASP A 24 -11.20 1.30 -13.22
C ASP A 24 -10.64 0.78 -11.89
N THR A 25 -10.87 -0.50 -11.58
CA THR A 25 -10.32 -1.16 -10.40
C THR A 25 -8.80 -1.20 -10.46
N SER A 26 -8.23 -1.49 -11.63
CA SER A 26 -6.77 -1.48 -11.84
C SER A 26 -6.17 -0.08 -11.64
N GLN A 27 -6.82 0.95 -12.18
CA GLN A 27 -6.40 2.34 -11.99
C GLN A 27 -6.47 2.78 -10.52
N CYS A 28 -7.48 2.31 -9.78
CA CYS A 28 -7.59 2.53 -8.35
C CYS A 28 -6.38 1.92 -7.60
N TYR A 29 -6.03 0.66 -7.87
CA TYR A 29 -4.87 0.02 -7.25
C TYR A 29 -3.54 0.72 -7.59
N ILE A 30 -3.35 1.16 -8.84
CA ILE A 30 -2.17 1.96 -9.22
C ILE A 30 -2.12 3.26 -8.41
N SER A 31 -3.26 3.94 -8.27
CA SER A 31 -3.36 5.18 -7.50
C SER A 31 -3.00 4.97 -6.03
N VAL A 32 -3.46 3.88 -5.43
CA VAL A 32 -3.12 3.50 -4.05
C VAL A 32 -1.62 3.20 -3.89
N ILE A 33 -1.01 2.51 -4.86
CA ILE A 33 0.44 2.26 -4.86
C ILE A 33 1.21 3.59 -4.93
N LEU A 34 0.80 4.51 -5.81
CA LEU A 34 1.42 5.83 -5.92
C LEU A 34 1.31 6.64 -4.62
N ILE A 35 0.14 6.61 -3.96
CA ILE A 35 -0.04 7.23 -2.64
C ILE A 35 0.89 6.60 -1.61
N GLY A 36 1.03 5.27 -1.61
CA GLY A 36 1.98 4.57 -0.73
C GLY A 36 3.43 5.02 -0.96
N ILE A 37 3.85 5.17 -2.22
CA ILE A 37 5.19 5.67 -2.56
C ILE A 37 5.38 7.12 -2.07
N LEU A 38 4.37 7.98 -2.25
CA LEU A 38 4.42 9.37 -1.78
C LEU A 38 4.51 9.46 -0.25
N LEU A 39 3.78 8.62 0.49
CA LEU A 39 3.92 8.55 1.95
C LEU A 39 5.32 8.09 2.37
N GLN A 40 5.90 7.09 1.68
CA GLN A 40 7.28 6.66 1.96
C GLN A 40 8.28 7.78 1.71
N TYR A 41 8.07 8.58 0.67
CA TYR A 41 8.90 9.75 0.38
C TYR A 41 8.76 10.81 1.49
N GLY A 42 7.53 11.12 1.93
CA GLY A 42 7.30 12.04 3.06
C GLY A 42 7.98 11.58 4.35
N ALA A 43 7.96 10.28 4.64
CA ALA A 43 8.66 9.73 5.81
C ALA A 43 10.20 9.85 5.72
N LEU A 44 10.77 9.90 4.51
CA LEU A 44 12.21 10.17 4.33
C LEU A 44 12.53 11.64 4.58
N ASP A 45 11.66 12.54 4.10
CA ASP A 45 11.85 13.98 4.31
C ASP A 45 11.77 14.33 5.80
N PHE A 46 10.82 13.71 6.52
CA PHE A 46 10.72 13.85 7.97
C PHE A 46 11.97 13.37 8.72
N GLN A 47 12.55 12.23 8.32
CA GLN A 47 13.81 11.76 8.88
C GLN A 47 14.99 12.68 8.56
N ARG A 48 14.98 13.29 7.37
CA ARG A 48 16.00 14.27 6.99
C ARG A 48 15.93 15.51 7.87
N GLU A 49 14.73 16.02 8.13
CA GLU A 49 14.52 17.16 9.03
C GLU A 49 14.98 16.84 10.47
N GLN A 50 14.68 15.64 11.00
CA GLN A 50 15.19 15.20 12.31
C GLN A 50 16.73 15.12 12.38
N LEU A 51 17.37 14.60 11.33
CA LEU A 51 18.83 14.52 11.27
C LEU A 51 19.47 15.92 11.20
N LEU A 52 18.84 16.85 10.49
CA LEU A 52 19.34 18.22 10.43
C LEU A 52 19.09 18.97 11.73
N SER A 53 17.92 18.80 12.37
CA SER A 53 17.62 19.44 13.64
C SER A 53 18.54 18.96 14.76
N SER A 54 18.86 17.66 14.82
CA SER A 54 19.78 17.11 15.84
C SER A 54 21.21 17.63 15.73
N VAL A 55 21.65 18.06 14.53
CA VAL A 55 23.00 18.63 14.32
C VAL A 55 23.03 20.14 14.57
N PHE A 56 22.00 20.88 14.16
CA PHE A 56 22.00 22.34 14.22
C PHE A 56 21.41 22.93 15.51
N CYS A 57 20.48 22.23 16.17
CA CYS A 57 19.81 22.69 17.39
C CYS A 57 19.48 21.50 18.33
N PRO A 58 20.42 21.05 19.18
CA PRO A 58 20.18 19.93 20.10
C PRO A 58 19.08 20.20 21.15
N ASP A 59 18.83 21.47 21.50
CA ASP A 59 17.81 21.88 22.49
C ASP A 59 16.45 22.29 21.87
N ALA A 60 16.30 22.21 20.54
CA ALA A 60 15.02 22.55 19.91
C ALA A 60 14.06 21.35 20.00
N PRO A 61 12.77 21.57 20.36
CA PRO A 61 11.78 20.51 20.35
C PRO A 61 11.70 19.92 18.94
N VAL A 62 11.89 18.60 18.84
CA VAL A 62 11.86 17.86 17.57
C VAL A 62 10.55 18.20 16.85
N PRO A 63 10.60 18.78 15.65
CA PRO A 63 9.39 19.20 14.96
C PRO A 63 8.59 17.96 14.55
N GLY A 64 7.38 17.81 15.13
CA GLY A 64 6.36 16.84 14.72
C GLY A 64 6.41 15.51 15.48
N GLN A 65 5.37 15.20 16.26
CA GLN A 65 5.11 13.84 16.75
C GLN A 65 4.58 12.90 15.65
N GLY A 66 5.05 13.06 14.41
CA GLY A 66 4.68 12.15 13.33
C GLY A 66 5.66 11.00 13.32
N GLU A 67 5.32 9.85 13.92
CA GLU A 67 6.18 8.68 13.86
C GLU A 67 6.40 8.28 12.38
N PRO A 68 7.60 8.48 11.81
CA PRO A 68 7.86 8.17 10.40
C PRO A 68 7.69 6.67 10.11
N GLU A 69 7.83 5.85 11.15
CA GLU A 69 7.60 4.41 11.11
C GLU A 69 6.12 4.07 10.89
N ALA A 70 5.19 4.74 11.58
CA ALA A 70 3.76 4.57 11.38
C ALA A 70 3.34 4.91 9.94
N MET A 71 3.86 6.02 9.38
CA MET A 71 3.62 6.38 7.98
C MET A 71 4.15 5.33 7.00
N ARG A 72 5.35 4.78 7.26
CA ARG A 72 5.93 3.70 6.44
C ARG A 72 5.13 2.41 6.53
N LEU A 73 4.59 2.08 7.70
CA LEU A 73 3.74 0.90 7.90
C LEU A 73 2.43 1.04 7.11
N VAL A 74 1.76 2.19 7.23
CA VAL A 74 0.54 2.48 6.46
C VAL A 74 0.81 2.42 4.95
N ALA A 75 1.88 3.05 4.49
CA ALA A 75 2.27 3.01 3.08
C ALA A 75 2.52 1.57 2.58
N SER A 76 3.22 0.77 3.38
CA SER A 76 3.52 -0.62 3.04
C SER A 76 2.26 -1.48 3.02
N LEU A 77 1.30 -1.21 3.91
CA LEU A 77 0.01 -1.88 3.93
C LEU A 77 -0.85 -1.53 2.69
N LEU A 78 -0.86 -0.26 2.27
CA LEU A 78 -1.54 0.19 1.05
C LEU A 78 -0.98 -0.49 -0.22
N VAL A 79 0.34 -0.63 -0.30
CA VAL A 79 0.98 -1.35 -1.40
C VAL A 79 0.61 -2.84 -1.35
N LEU A 80 0.65 -3.47 -0.16
CA LEU A 80 0.31 -4.88 0.00
C LEU A 80 -1.15 -5.16 -0.39
N SER A 81 -2.10 -4.35 0.07
CA SER A 81 -3.52 -4.52 -0.25
C SER A 81 -3.80 -4.39 -1.74
N SER A 82 -3.12 -3.46 -2.42
CA SER A 82 -3.21 -3.28 -3.87
C SER A 82 -2.65 -4.49 -4.63
N LEU A 83 -1.51 -5.04 -4.19
CA LEU A 83 -0.92 -6.23 -4.79
C LEU A 83 -1.85 -7.46 -4.64
N LEU A 84 -2.46 -7.65 -3.46
CA LEU A 84 -3.48 -8.71 -3.28
C LEU A 84 -4.69 -8.50 -4.19
N GLY A 85 -5.12 -7.25 -4.37
CA GLY A 85 -6.18 -6.89 -5.31
C GLY A 85 -5.86 -7.31 -6.75
N PHE A 86 -4.66 -6.99 -7.23
CA PHE A 86 -4.19 -7.38 -8.56
C PHE A 86 -4.06 -8.90 -8.74
N GLN A 87 -3.61 -9.61 -7.70
CA GLN A 87 -3.53 -11.07 -7.72
C GLN A 87 -4.92 -11.70 -7.88
N ASN A 88 -5.90 -11.26 -7.08
CA ASN A 88 -7.27 -11.76 -7.16
C ASN A 88 -7.91 -11.45 -8.53
N GLN A 89 -7.61 -10.27 -9.09
CA GLN A 89 -8.07 -9.90 -10.42
C GLN A 89 -7.46 -10.81 -11.50
N SER A 90 -6.15 -11.11 -11.42
CA SER A 90 -5.47 -12.02 -12.34
C SER A 90 -6.02 -13.45 -12.27
N GLU A 91 -6.33 -13.94 -11.07
CA GLU A 91 -6.97 -15.25 -10.89
C GLU A 91 -8.39 -15.29 -11.47
N THR A 92 -9.16 -14.21 -11.29
CA THR A 92 -10.50 -14.05 -11.87
C THR A 92 -10.46 -14.06 -13.39
N LEU A 93 -9.52 -13.32 -14.00
CA LEU A 93 -9.30 -13.31 -15.45
C LEU A 93 -8.93 -14.70 -15.98
N ASN A 94 -8.09 -15.43 -15.25
CA ASN A 94 -7.74 -16.81 -15.60
C ASN A 94 -8.92 -17.77 -15.50
N ALA A 95 -9.79 -17.62 -14.50
CA ALA A 95 -11.01 -18.40 -14.38
C ALA A 95 -11.97 -18.13 -15.56
N GLN A 96 -12.13 -16.86 -15.95
CA GLN A 96 -12.90 -16.47 -17.13
C GLN A 96 -12.30 -17.01 -18.43
N ALA A 97 -10.98 -16.97 -18.58
CA ALA A 97 -10.29 -17.54 -19.73
C ALA A 97 -10.54 -19.05 -19.87
N ARG A 98 -10.44 -19.80 -18.76
CA ARG A 98 -10.78 -21.24 -18.73
C ARG A 98 -12.24 -21.50 -19.10
N ALA A 99 -13.18 -20.73 -18.56
CA ALA A 99 -14.60 -20.85 -18.88
C ALA A 99 -14.89 -20.59 -20.36
N ALA A 100 -14.12 -19.70 -20.99
CA ALA A 100 -14.18 -19.40 -22.41
C ALA A 100 -13.39 -20.40 -23.30
N GLY A 101 -12.83 -21.47 -22.74
CA GLY A 101 -12.01 -22.44 -23.46
C GLY A 101 -10.65 -21.92 -23.94
N ARG A 102 -10.22 -20.74 -23.44
CA ARG A 102 -8.90 -20.17 -23.70
C ARG A 102 -7.89 -20.73 -22.69
N GLN A 103 -6.62 -20.78 -23.09
CA GLN A 103 -5.55 -21.22 -22.21
C GLN A 103 -5.27 -20.13 -21.16
N PRO A 104 -5.38 -20.43 -19.85
CA PRO A 104 -5.10 -19.48 -18.79
C PRO A 104 -3.60 -19.18 -18.71
N ASP A 105 -3.26 -17.95 -18.35
CA ASP A 105 -1.88 -17.55 -18.07
C ASP A 105 -1.53 -17.86 -16.62
N CYS A 106 -0.82 -18.95 -16.40
CA CYS A 106 -0.40 -19.36 -15.05
C CYS A 106 0.88 -18.65 -14.57
N VAL A 107 1.60 -17.95 -15.45
CA VAL A 107 2.90 -17.33 -15.12
C VAL A 107 2.68 -16.00 -14.41
N GLU A 108 1.77 -15.17 -14.92
CA GLU A 108 1.42 -13.87 -14.35
C GLU A 108 0.99 -13.95 -12.85
N PRO A 109 0.02 -14.80 -12.45
CA PRO A 109 -0.36 -14.93 -11.04
C PRO A 109 0.74 -15.57 -10.18
N PHE A 110 1.63 -16.39 -10.75
CA PHE A 110 2.75 -16.94 -10.01
C PHE A 110 3.79 -15.86 -9.68
N LEU A 111 4.11 -15.02 -10.66
CA LEU A 111 5.01 -13.87 -10.48
C LEU A 111 4.43 -12.85 -9.49
N GLY A 112 3.13 -12.56 -9.61
CA GLY A 112 2.39 -11.72 -8.67
C GLY A 112 2.48 -12.23 -7.22
N GLY A 113 2.33 -13.55 -7.03
CA GLY A 113 2.53 -14.20 -5.74
C GLY A 113 3.93 -14.00 -5.14
N ILE A 114 4.99 -14.10 -5.95
CA ILE A 114 6.37 -13.84 -5.50
C ILE A 114 6.53 -12.38 -5.06
N ILE A 115 5.98 -11.43 -5.82
CA ILE A 115 6.05 -10.00 -5.48
C ILE A 115 5.33 -9.71 -4.15
N ILE A 116 4.15 -10.31 -3.95
CA ILE A 116 3.42 -10.22 -2.67
C ILE A 116 4.26 -10.78 -1.52
N LEU A 117 4.90 -11.94 -1.71
CA LEU A 117 5.75 -12.55 -0.68
C LEU A 117 6.90 -11.61 -0.29
N ILE A 118 7.58 -11.02 -1.27
CA ILE A 118 8.67 -10.06 -1.03
C ILE A 118 8.14 -8.83 -0.28
N ALA A 119 6.99 -8.29 -0.70
CA ALA A 119 6.36 -7.14 -0.04
C ALA A 119 5.98 -7.46 1.41
N LEU A 120 5.49 -8.68 1.68
CA LEU A 120 5.13 -9.15 3.02
C LEU A 120 6.35 -9.31 3.92
N VAL A 121 7.44 -9.89 3.40
CA VAL A 121 8.72 -9.97 4.12
C VAL A 121 9.23 -8.57 4.48
N ARG A 122 9.15 -7.62 3.53
CA ARG A 122 9.54 -6.22 3.77
C ARG A 122 8.67 -5.57 4.84
N PHE A 123 7.36 -5.80 4.80
CA PHE A 123 6.42 -5.31 5.80
C PHE A 123 6.71 -5.87 7.20
N VAL A 124 6.95 -7.18 7.33
CA VAL A 124 7.26 -7.80 8.63
C VAL A 124 8.57 -7.25 9.19
N ARG A 125 9.60 -7.06 8.36
CA ARG A 125 10.86 -6.43 8.81
C ARG A 125 10.65 -5.01 9.29
N LEU A 126 9.79 -4.24 8.62
CA LEU A 126 9.44 -2.89 9.03
C LEU A 126 8.67 -2.89 10.36
N LEU A 127 7.75 -3.83 10.55
CA LEU A 127 7.00 -4.00 11.80
C LEU A 127 7.91 -4.40 12.97
N GLN A 128 8.88 -5.27 12.73
CA GLN A 128 9.88 -5.63 13.74
C GLN A 128 10.75 -4.43 14.13
N ALA A 129 11.18 -3.63 13.15
CA ALA A 129 11.93 -2.41 13.42
C ALA A 129 11.10 -1.43 14.26
N ALA A 130 9.83 -1.21 13.89
CA ALA A 130 8.95 -0.31 14.64
C ALA A 130 8.69 -0.77 16.09
N ASN A 131 8.49 -2.08 16.29
CA ASN A 131 8.32 -2.64 17.64
C ASN A 131 9.60 -2.54 18.50
N GLN A 132 10.78 -2.62 17.88
CA GLN A 132 12.04 -2.43 18.59
C GLN A 132 12.21 -0.96 19.01
N SER A 133 11.92 -0.01 18.12
CA SER A 133 11.94 1.42 18.42
C SER A 133 10.99 1.78 19.58
N GLY A 134 9.75 1.26 19.57
CA GLY A 134 8.78 1.50 20.64
C GLY A 134 9.19 0.88 21.99
N ALA A 135 9.82 -0.30 21.98
CA ALA A 135 10.29 -0.95 23.21
C ALA A 135 11.48 -0.20 23.85
N THR A 136 12.36 0.41 23.05
CA THR A 136 13.47 1.23 23.55
C THR A 136 12.96 2.52 24.18
N LEU A 137 11.99 3.20 23.55
CA LEU A 137 11.40 4.43 24.08
C LEU A 137 10.68 4.20 25.42
N ALA A 138 9.90 3.11 25.53
CA ALA A 138 9.21 2.75 26.77
C ALA A 138 10.18 2.39 27.91
N ALA A 139 11.34 1.83 27.59
CA ALA A 139 12.39 1.53 28.58
C ALA A 139 13.12 2.80 29.05
N GLU A 140 13.33 3.77 28.15
CA GLU A 140 13.98 5.05 28.48
C GLU A 140 13.08 5.95 29.34
N GLU A 141 11.77 5.98 29.05
CA GLU A 141 10.77 6.72 29.83
C GLU A 141 10.63 6.15 31.25
N ALA A 142 10.68 4.82 31.41
CA ALA A 142 10.63 4.16 32.73
C ALA A 142 11.89 4.39 33.58
N ILE A 143 13.04 4.68 32.97
CA ILE A 143 14.29 4.99 33.69
C ILE A 143 14.26 6.45 34.19
N LEU A 144 13.68 7.37 33.42
CA LEU A 144 13.53 8.77 33.81
C LEU A 144 12.51 8.97 34.94
N GLU A 145 11.43 8.18 34.98
CA GLU A 145 10.45 8.22 36.08
C GLU A 145 11.01 7.71 37.43
N ASP A 146 12.05 6.88 37.42
CA ASP A 146 12.67 6.31 38.64
C ASP A 146 13.79 7.22 39.19
N GLU A 147 14.30 8.17 38.41
CA GLU A 147 15.36 9.13 38.83
C GLU A 147 14.80 10.40 39.51
N ASP A 148 13.48 10.63 39.44
CA ASP A 148 12.76 11.77 40.05
C ASP A 148 12.10 11.43 41.43
N LEU A 149 12.42 10.26 42.03
CA LEU A 149 11.93 9.78 43.35
C LEU A 149 13.02 9.76 44.43
#